data_AF-A0A959CDY9-F1
#
_entry.id   AF-A0A959CDY9-F1
#
_cell.length_a   1.000
_cell.length_b   1.000
_cell.length_c   1.000
_cell.angle_alpha   90.00
_cell.angle_beta   90.00
_cell.angle_gamma   90.00
#
_symmetry.space_group_name_H-M   'P 1'
#
loop_
_entity.id
_entity.type
_entity.pdbx_description
1 polymer ?
#
loop_
_entity_poly.entity_id
_entity_poly.type
_entity_poly.pdbx_seq_one_letter_code
_entity_poly.pdbx_strand_id
1 'polypeptide(L)'
;MKRNTIYTLLLLLTAWQILSSSMRDPNNPPTGRTGAPGETTCGASGCHTGGNYSGEVTISGVPDTIVAGQTYTITLTHASNAVRAGFELTCLDASNAKCGTLTNISGTSLATAGGRQYIRQSSPKNLSNGSTSWDFTWQAPASPNGSNATFYFASLA
;
A
#
# COMPACT_ATOMS: atom_id res chain seq x y z
N MET A 1 -29.41 -39.00 -20.62
CA MET A 1 -28.96 -38.53 -19.29
C MET A 1 -27.55 -37.94 -19.29
N LYS A 2 -26.51 -38.61 -19.83
CA LYS A 2 -25.11 -38.12 -19.79
C LYS A 2 -24.83 -36.80 -20.53
N ARG A 3 -25.53 -36.52 -21.65
CA ARG A 3 -25.30 -35.31 -22.46
C ARG A 3 -25.77 -34.03 -21.76
N ASN A 4 -26.91 -34.06 -21.07
CA ASN A 4 -27.41 -32.90 -20.32
C ASN A 4 -26.53 -32.58 -19.11
N THR A 5 -25.98 -33.60 -18.43
CA THR A 5 -25.07 -33.39 -17.29
C THR A 5 -23.81 -32.64 -17.69
N ILE A 6 -23.25 -32.89 -18.88
CA ILE A 6 -22.04 -32.20 -19.37
C ILE A 6 -22.32 -30.71 -19.64
N TYR A 7 -23.46 -30.37 -20.25
CA TYR A 7 -23.83 -28.97 -20.48
C TYR A 7 -24.10 -28.23 -19.18
N THR A 8 -24.72 -28.86 -18.19
CA THR A 8 -24.91 -28.28 -16.86
C THR A 8 -23.58 -28.02 -16.15
N LEU A 9 -22.62 -28.94 -16.23
CA LEU A 9 -21.28 -28.76 -15.64
C LEU A 9 -20.48 -27.64 -16.32
N LEU A 10 -20.56 -27.53 -17.64
CA LEU A 10 -19.92 -26.44 -18.39
C LEU A 10 -20.53 -25.08 -18.03
N LEU A 11 -21.86 -25.00 -17.90
CA LEU A 11 -22.55 -23.79 -17.44
C LEU A 11 -22.12 -23.39 -16.02
N LEU A 12 -22.05 -24.35 -15.09
CA LEU A 12 -21.59 -24.08 -13.73
C LEU A 12 -20.12 -23.65 -13.67
N LEU A 13 -19.26 -24.23 -14.51
CA LEU A 13 -17.85 -23.84 -14.59
C LEU A 13 -17.72 -22.42 -15.16
N THR A 14 -18.45 -22.07 -16.21
CA THR A 14 -18.45 -20.70 -16.77
C THR A 14 -19.03 -19.68 -15.79
N ALA A 15 -20.10 -20.01 -15.07
CA ALA A 15 -20.66 -19.15 -14.03
C ALA A 15 -19.66 -18.95 -12.87
N TRP A 16 -18.93 -19.99 -12.47
CA TRP A 16 -17.85 -19.90 -11.49
C TRP A 16 -16.73 -18.97 -11.98
N GLN A 17 -16.28 -19.08 -13.23
CA GLN A 17 -15.26 -18.19 -13.80
C GLN A 17 -15.73 -16.73 -13.82
N ILE A 18 -16.99 -16.47 -14.16
CA ILE A 18 -17.56 -15.11 -14.18
C ILE A 18 -17.66 -14.56 -12.74
N LEU A 19 -18.17 -15.34 -11.79
CA LEU A 19 -18.30 -14.93 -10.37
C LEU A 19 -16.97 -14.77 -9.64
N SER A 20 -15.91 -15.44 -10.09
CA SER A 20 -14.55 -15.26 -9.57
C SER A 20 -13.79 -14.11 -10.26
N SER A 21 -14.18 -13.72 -11.47
CA SER A 21 -13.61 -12.54 -12.14
C SER A 21 -14.13 -11.21 -11.58
N SER A 22 -15.26 -11.20 -10.86
CA SER A 22 -15.78 -10.06 -10.10
C SER A 22 -15.14 -9.93 -8.70
N MET A 23 -13.88 -10.38 -8.57
CA MET A 23 -13.05 -10.17 -7.39
C MET A 23 -13.10 -8.71 -6.96
N ARG A 24 -13.63 -8.53 -5.75
CA ARG A 24 -13.67 -7.30 -4.95
C ARG A 24 -12.43 -6.44 -5.23
N ASP A 25 -12.63 -5.14 -5.40
CA ASP A 25 -11.58 -4.16 -5.14
C ASP A 25 -10.97 -4.53 -3.78
N PRO A 26 -9.71 -5.00 -3.72
CA PRO A 26 -9.13 -5.29 -2.44
C PRO A 26 -9.12 -3.97 -1.69
N ASN A 27 -9.61 -3.96 -0.45
CA ASN A 27 -9.62 -2.73 0.35
C ASN A 27 -8.19 -2.16 0.55
N ASN A 28 -7.18 -2.97 0.24
CA ASN A 28 -5.76 -2.73 0.40
C ASN A 28 -5.10 -2.88 -0.99
N PRO A 29 -4.11 -2.04 -1.32
CA PRO A 29 -3.37 -2.14 -2.57
C PRO A 29 -2.53 -3.43 -2.59
N PRO A 30 -2.23 -3.98 -3.78
CA PRO A 30 -1.25 -5.07 -3.91
C PRO A 30 0.13 -4.57 -3.47
N THR A 31 0.97 -5.47 -2.97
CA THR A 31 2.33 -5.11 -2.54
C THR A 31 3.22 -4.72 -3.70
N GLY A 32 4.21 -3.88 -3.42
CA GLY A 32 5.25 -3.50 -4.38
C GLY A 32 4.83 -2.36 -5.32
N ARG A 33 3.99 -1.45 -4.85
CA ARG A 33 3.47 -0.29 -5.60
C ARG A 33 3.92 1.05 -5.02
N THR A 34 5.05 1.08 -4.32
CA THR A 34 5.54 2.27 -3.62
C THR A 34 6.44 3.17 -4.48
N GLY A 35 6.88 2.69 -5.65
CA GLY A 35 7.93 3.34 -6.44
C GLY A 35 9.35 3.15 -5.87
N ALA A 36 9.54 2.30 -4.86
CA ALA A 36 10.88 1.91 -4.40
C ALA A 36 11.71 1.25 -5.53
N PRO A 37 13.04 1.14 -5.41
CA PRO A 37 13.88 0.49 -6.40
C PRO A 37 13.38 -0.93 -6.72
N GLY A 38 13.11 -1.18 -8.01
CA GLY A 38 12.54 -2.44 -8.50
C GLY A 38 11.02 -2.54 -8.41
N GLU A 39 10.32 -1.49 -7.98
CA GLU A 39 8.85 -1.42 -7.91
C GLU A 39 8.27 -0.43 -8.93
N THR A 40 6.95 -0.51 -9.12
CA THR A 40 6.17 0.47 -9.90
C THR A 40 5.23 1.23 -8.96
N THR A 41 4.36 2.07 -9.49
CA THR A 41 3.25 2.67 -8.73
C THR A 41 1.91 2.12 -9.20
N CYS A 42 0.84 2.31 -8.42
CA CYS A 42 -0.51 1.89 -8.78
C CYS A 42 -1.02 2.47 -10.12
N GLY A 43 -0.60 3.70 -10.46
CA GLY A 43 -0.91 4.31 -11.75
C GLY A 43 -0.08 3.74 -12.90
N ALA A 44 1.22 3.52 -12.67
CA ALA A 44 2.10 2.96 -13.69
C ALA A 44 1.83 1.47 -13.99
N SER A 45 1.19 0.74 -13.06
CA SER A 45 0.84 -0.66 -13.25
C SER A 45 -0.43 -0.90 -14.07
N GLY A 46 -1.15 0.17 -14.45
CA GLY A 46 -2.40 0.08 -15.20
C GLY A 46 -3.61 -0.39 -14.37
N CYS A 47 -3.46 -0.55 -13.06
CA CYS A 47 -4.57 -0.91 -12.16
C CYS A 47 -5.53 0.26 -11.97
N HIS A 48 -5.00 1.49 -11.95
CA HIS A 48 -5.77 2.72 -11.94
C HIS A 48 -5.37 3.55 -13.16
N THR A 49 -6.37 4.10 -13.86
CA THR A 49 -6.15 4.92 -15.05
C THR A 49 -6.88 6.26 -14.90
N GLY A 50 -6.22 7.34 -15.32
CA GLY A 50 -6.86 8.64 -15.52
C GLY A 50 -7.04 9.55 -14.30
N GLY A 51 -7.87 10.58 -14.51
CA GLY A 51 -8.21 11.65 -13.56
C GLY A 51 -7.36 12.91 -13.72
N ASN A 52 -7.98 14.09 -13.66
CA ASN A 52 -7.27 15.35 -13.49
C ASN A 52 -7.21 15.67 -11.99
N TYR A 53 -6.36 14.93 -11.30
CA TYR A 53 -6.12 15.15 -9.88
C TYR A 53 -4.83 15.95 -9.68
N SER A 54 -4.90 16.93 -8.78
CA SER A 54 -3.75 17.71 -8.33
C SER A 54 -3.71 17.62 -6.81
N GLY A 55 -2.53 17.30 -6.28
CA GLY A 55 -2.39 17.11 -4.86
C GLY A 55 -0.93 16.97 -4.44
N GLU A 56 -0.76 16.79 -3.15
CA GLU A 56 0.51 16.62 -2.47
C GLU A 56 0.40 15.48 -1.46
N VAL A 57 1.49 14.73 -1.31
CA VAL A 57 1.59 13.65 -0.33
C VAL A 57 2.84 13.88 0.49
N THR A 58 2.69 13.95 1.80
CA THR A 58 3.77 14.23 2.73
C THR A 58 3.83 13.19 3.83
N ILE A 59 5.03 12.94 4.36
CA ILE A 59 5.21 12.16 5.59
C ILE A 59 5.80 13.05 6.69
N SER A 60 5.37 12.84 7.93
CA SER A 60 5.90 13.51 9.11
C SER A 60 6.15 12.51 10.25
N GLY A 61 6.96 12.91 11.24
CA GLY A 61 7.31 12.07 12.38
C GLY A 61 8.56 11.19 12.17
N VAL A 62 9.16 11.24 10.98
CA VAL A 62 10.49 10.66 10.71
C VAL A 62 11.55 11.64 11.20
N PRO A 63 12.49 11.24 12.07
CA PRO A 63 13.55 12.13 12.55
C PRO A 63 14.71 12.23 11.54
N ASP A 64 15.46 13.33 11.59
CA ASP A 64 16.71 13.49 10.82
C ASP A 64 17.80 12.51 11.28
N THR A 65 17.77 12.10 12.55
CA THR A 65 18.69 11.11 13.13
C THR A 65 17.91 10.05 13.88
N ILE A 66 18.19 8.80 13.54
CA ILE A 66 17.47 7.64 14.05
C ILE A 66 18.18 7.10 15.28
N VAL A 67 17.43 6.84 16.35
CA VAL A 67 17.90 6.15 17.55
C VAL A 67 17.61 4.66 17.40
N ALA A 68 18.61 3.83 17.70
CA ALA A 68 18.53 2.38 17.59
C ALA A 68 17.33 1.80 18.35
N GLY A 69 16.50 1.00 17.68
CA GLY A 69 15.33 0.35 18.28
C GLY A 69 14.21 1.29 18.75
N GLN A 70 14.35 2.60 18.56
CA GLN A 70 13.32 3.58 18.92
C GLN A 70 12.13 3.44 17.97
N THR A 71 10.93 3.50 18.54
CA THR A 71 9.69 3.55 17.77
C THR A 71 9.26 5.00 17.57
N TYR A 72 8.93 5.33 16.33
CA TYR A 72 8.43 6.63 15.90
C TYR A 72 7.00 6.46 15.38
N THR A 73 6.12 7.41 15.72
CA THR A 73 4.80 7.53 15.09
C THR A 73 4.97 8.33 13.82
N ILE A 74 4.55 7.75 12.70
CA ILE A 74 4.64 8.35 11.38
C ILE A 74 3.23 8.64 10.88
N THR A 75 3.06 9.83 10.31
CA THR A 75 1.81 10.23 9.66
C THR A 75 2.07 10.45 8.19
N LEU A 76 1.32 9.79 7.32
CA LEU A 76 1.25 10.10 5.89
C LEU A 76 -0.02 10.91 5.63
N THR A 77 0.13 12.08 5.01
CA THR A 77 -0.97 12.98 4.66
C THR A 77 -1.08 13.07 3.15
N HIS A 78 -2.29 12.92 2.63
CA HIS A 78 -2.64 13.15 1.23
C HIS A 78 -3.60 14.33 1.17
N ALA A 79 -3.24 15.38 0.44
CA ALA A 79 -4.10 16.50 0.13
C ALA A 79 -4.33 16.59 -1.37
N SER A 80 -5.59 16.64 -1.83
CA SER A 80 -5.92 16.75 -3.25
C SER A 80 -7.36 17.20 -3.48
N ASN A 81 -7.72 17.35 -4.75
CA ASN A 81 -9.10 17.54 -5.21
C ASN A 81 -9.89 16.23 -5.36
N ALA A 82 -9.37 15.09 -4.91
CA ALA A 82 -10.04 13.80 -4.99
C ALA A 82 -11.13 13.61 -3.92
N VAL A 83 -12.01 12.62 -4.14
CA VAL A 83 -13.03 12.24 -3.13
C VAL A 83 -12.45 11.26 -2.12
N ARG A 84 -11.56 10.37 -2.58
CA ARG A 84 -10.97 9.30 -1.77
C ARG A 84 -9.48 9.22 -2.04
N ALA A 85 -8.74 8.66 -1.09
CA ALA A 85 -7.34 8.32 -1.31
C ALA A 85 -6.96 7.01 -0.64
N GLY A 86 -5.87 6.43 -1.13
CA GLY A 86 -5.15 5.30 -0.56
C GLY A 86 -3.65 5.50 -0.67
N PHE A 87 -2.86 4.71 0.05
CA PHE A 87 -1.41 4.76 0.02
C PHE A 87 -0.76 3.39 0.27
N GLU A 88 0.43 3.21 -0.27
CA GLU A 88 1.35 2.17 0.17
C GLU A 88 2.71 2.80 0.47
N LEU A 89 3.36 2.31 1.52
CA LEU A 89 4.69 2.73 1.93
C LEU A 89 5.55 1.53 2.31
N THR A 90 6.84 1.62 1.99
CA THR A 90 7.90 0.74 2.51
C THR A 90 9.08 1.58 3.01
N CYS A 91 9.91 0.99 3.87
CA CYS A 91 11.14 1.60 4.35
C CYS A 91 12.32 0.68 4.07
N LEU A 92 13.32 1.19 3.36
CA LEU A 92 14.49 0.44 2.90
C LEU A 92 15.79 1.06 3.37
N ASP A 93 16.83 0.23 3.47
CA ASP A 93 18.19 0.68 3.73
C ASP A 93 18.92 1.03 2.43
N ALA A 94 20.17 1.45 2.54
CA ALA A 94 21.02 1.78 1.38
C ALA A 94 21.27 0.59 0.43
N SER A 95 21.04 -0.65 0.87
CA SER A 95 21.13 -1.87 0.05
C SER A 95 19.77 -2.32 -0.49
N ASN A 96 18.74 -1.49 -0.35
CA ASN A 96 17.35 -1.78 -0.73
C ASN A 96 16.71 -2.96 0.02
N ALA A 97 17.25 -3.33 1.19
CA ALA A 97 16.66 -4.31 2.09
C ALA A 97 15.70 -3.64 3.08
N LYS A 98 14.77 -4.41 3.67
CA LYS A 98 13.82 -3.91 4.68
C LYS A 98 14.56 -3.19 5.81
N CYS A 99 14.21 -1.93 6.09
CA CYS A 99 14.79 -1.13 7.16
C CYS A 99 13.77 -0.84 8.27
N GLY A 100 14.04 -1.38 9.46
CA GLY A 100 13.16 -1.25 10.62
C GLY A 100 11.89 -2.09 10.52
N THR A 101 10.95 -1.87 11.44
CA THR A 101 9.70 -2.63 11.53
C THR A 101 8.50 -1.70 11.52
N LEU A 102 7.63 -1.85 10.53
CA LEU A 102 6.35 -1.16 10.45
C LEU A 102 5.30 -1.89 11.29
N THR A 103 4.47 -1.13 12.01
CA THR A 103 3.32 -1.65 12.77
C THR A 103 2.08 -0.84 12.42
N ASN A 104 0.98 -1.54 12.13
CA ASN A 104 -0.27 -0.90 11.76
C ASN A 104 -1.04 -0.36 12.96
N ILE A 105 -1.69 0.79 12.73
CA ILE A 105 -2.74 1.35 13.59
C ILE A 105 -4.07 1.27 12.82
N SER A 106 -5.19 1.66 13.46
CA SER A 106 -6.50 1.77 12.82
C SER A 106 -6.45 2.49 11.46
N GLY A 107 -7.06 1.89 10.44
CA GLY A 107 -7.07 2.42 9.07
C GLY A 107 -5.87 2.01 8.20
N THR A 108 -4.91 1.26 8.76
CA THR A 108 -3.76 0.72 8.03
C THR A 108 -3.64 -0.79 8.21
N SER A 109 -2.86 -1.42 7.35
CA SER A 109 -2.62 -2.86 7.36
C SER A 109 -1.20 -3.17 6.89
N LEU A 110 -0.67 -4.32 7.31
CA LEU A 110 0.66 -4.80 6.93
C LEU A 110 0.61 -5.82 5.80
N ALA A 111 1.69 -5.90 5.05
CA ALA A 111 1.99 -7.02 4.16
C ALA A 111 3.51 -7.19 4.00
N THR A 112 3.92 -8.38 3.57
CA THR A 112 5.33 -8.70 3.31
C THR A 112 5.43 -9.37 1.94
N ALA A 113 6.38 -8.93 1.12
CA ALA A 113 6.66 -9.52 -0.19
C ALA A 113 8.09 -9.22 -0.62
N GLY A 114 8.78 -10.20 -1.23
CA GLY A 114 10.15 -10.00 -1.73
C GLY A 114 11.17 -9.58 -0.66
N GLY A 115 10.98 -10.02 0.60
CA GLY A 115 11.84 -9.61 1.72
C GLY A 115 11.59 -8.20 2.25
N ARG A 116 10.64 -7.46 1.68
CA ARG A 116 10.21 -6.11 2.12
C ARG A 116 8.94 -6.18 2.96
N GLN A 117 8.76 -5.21 3.84
CA GLN A 117 7.53 -4.99 4.58
C GLN A 117 6.85 -3.71 4.08
N TYR A 118 5.53 -3.74 3.99
CA TYR A 118 4.71 -2.63 3.53
C TYR A 118 3.67 -2.28 4.59
N ILE A 119 3.43 -0.99 4.76
CA ILE A 119 2.25 -0.46 5.43
C ILE A 119 1.38 0.19 4.36
N ARG A 120 0.08 -0.10 4.40
CA ARG A 120 -0.86 0.28 3.34
C ARG A 120 -2.23 0.58 3.93
N GLN A 121 -3.08 1.30 3.20
CA GLN A 121 -4.45 1.51 3.68
C GLN A 121 -5.16 0.16 3.92
N SER A 122 -5.94 0.08 4.99
CA SER A 122 -6.85 -1.06 5.20
C SER A 122 -8.13 -0.93 4.37
N SER A 123 -8.51 0.31 4.05
CA SER A 123 -9.59 0.72 3.15
C SER A 123 -9.29 2.15 2.67
N PRO A 124 -9.71 2.56 1.46
CA PRO A 124 -9.54 3.93 1.01
C PRO A 124 -10.35 4.88 1.89
N LYS A 125 -9.75 6.00 2.31
CA LYS A 125 -10.40 7.03 3.13
C LYS A 125 -11.02 8.10 2.24
N ASN A 126 -12.14 8.66 2.66
CA ASN A 126 -12.65 9.90 2.07
C ASN A 126 -11.75 11.07 2.49
N LEU A 127 -11.59 12.04 1.59
CA LEU A 127 -10.97 13.31 1.94
C LEU A 127 -12.02 14.18 2.66
N SER A 128 -11.59 14.85 3.73
CA SER A 128 -12.35 15.87 4.44
C SER A 128 -11.65 17.21 4.21
N ASN A 129 -12.37 18.19 3.66
CA ASN A 129 -11.80 19.48 3.27
C ASN A 129 -10.54 19.36 2.38
N GLY A 130 -10.55 18.40 1.45
CA GLY A 130 -9.44 18.18 0.51
C GLY A 130 -8.22 17.47 1.11
N SER A 131 -8.33 16.84 2.29
CA SER A 131 -7.21 16.11 2.89
C SER A 131 -7.65 14.85 3.67
N THR A 132 -6.75 13.87 3.76
CA THR A 132 -6.86 12.70 4.63
C THR A 132 -5.48 12.25 5.07
N SER A 133 -5.39 11.47 6.16
CA SER A 133 -4.12 11.00 6.69
C SER A 133 -4.20 9.59 7.26
N TRP A 134 -3.05 8.95 7.41
CA TRP A 134 -2.90 7.66 8.07
C TRP A 134 -1.73 7.68 9.03
N ASP A 135 -1.99 7.20 10.23
CA ASP A 135 -0.96 6.99 11.24
C ASP A 135 -0.57 5.52 11.30
N PHE A 136 0.72 5.29 11.54
CA PHE A 136 1.30 3.99 11.83
C PHE A 136 2.57 4.20 12.65
N THR A 137 3.20 3.14 13.12
CA THR A 137 4.51 3.26 13.76
C THR A 137 5.59 2.56 12.96
N TRP A 138 6.79 3.10 13.08
CA TRP A 138 8.02 2.52 12.54
C TRP A 138 9.05 2.44 13.65
N GLN A 139 9.49 1.22 13.94
CA GLN A 139 10.63 0.98 14.83
C GLN A 139 11.91 0.94 14.01
N ALA A 140 12.86 1.80 14.38
CA ALA A 140 14.18 1.81 13.81
C ALA A 140 14.91 0.46 13.99
N PRO A 141 15.84 0.10 13.09
CA PRO A 141 16.72 -1.05 13.30
C PRO A 141 17.41 -1.00 14.66
N ALA A 142 17.62 -2.17 15.29
CA ALA A 142 18.31 -2.27 16.57
C ALA A 142 19.81 -1.91 16.48
N SER A 143 20.37 -1.87 15.27
CA SER A 143 21.73 -1.42 15.00
C SER A 143 21.74 -0.53 13.75
N PRO A 144 21.47 0.77 13.90
CA PRO A 144 21.42 1.71 12.78
C PRO A 144 22.83 2.15 12.34
N ASN A 145 23.88 1.34 12.59
CA ASN A 145 25.29 1.67 12.34
C ASN A 145 25.55 2.06 10.87
N GLY A 146 25.36 3.35 10.55
CA GLY A 146 25.43 3.85 9.18
C GLY A 146 24.23 3.50 8.29
N SER A 147 23.12 3.04 8.87
CA SER A 147 21.92 2.66 8.12
C SER A 147 21.07 3.89 7.80
N ASN A 148 21.05 4.31 6.54
CA ASN A 148 20.09 5.29 6.05
C ASN A 148 18.73 4.61 5.87
N ALA A 149 17.70 5.09 6.56
CA ALA A 149 16.32 4.64 6.33
C ALA A 149 15.67 5.54 5.27
N THR A 150 15.31 4.95 4.14
CA THR A 150 14.62 5.66 3.05
C THR A 150 13.18 5.17 2.96
N PHE A 151 12.24 6.09 3.14
CA PHE A 151 10.81 5.81 3.01
C PHE A 151 10.38 6.05 1.56
N TYR A 152 9.84 5.02 0.93
CA TYR A 152 9.25 5.09 -0.39
C TYR A 152 7.74 4.94 -0.25
N PHE A 153 6.99 5.84 -0.86
CA PHE A 153 5.55 5.80 -0.81
C PHE A 153 4.92 6.29 -2.09
N ALA A 154 3.77 5.70 -2.39
CA ALA A 154 2.86 6.20 -3.41
C ALA A 154 1.48 6.36 -2.77
N SER A 155 0.78 7.39 -3.19
CA SER A 155 -0.62 7.57 -2.86
C SER A 155 -1.43 7.80 -4.13
N LEU A 156 -2.67 7.32 -4.11
CA LEU A 156 -3.59 7.43 -5.22
C LEU A 156 -4.77 8.30 -4.80
N ALA A 157 -5.11 9.25 -5.66
CA ALA A 157 -6.34 10.04 -5.66
C ALA A 157 -7.44 9.32 -6.45
#